data_AF-A0A3L7VF60-F1
#
_entry.id   AF-A0A3L7VF60-F1
#
_cell.length_a   1.000
_cell.length_b   1.000
_cell.length_c   1.000
_cell.angle_alpha   90.00
_cell.angle_beta   90.00
_cell.angle_gamma   90.00
#
_symmetry.space_group_name_H-M   'P 1'
#
loop_
_entity.id
_entity.type
_entity.pdbx_description
1 polymer ?
#
loop_
_entity_poly.entity_id
_entity_poly.type
_entity_poly.pdbx_seq_one_letter_code
_entity_poly.pdbx_strand_id
1 'polypeptide(L)'
;MTVPPHPADAPTRAVATIAAARRVLVTGLVGGDADTAVAACDLAEAIGAAIDPGGPETARIAGPIAARIGGVTAAREELRDRADLVLFWFCDPERIEPGFIARFVTGAGPHFPPGGPPSPAERRTFAVGPADVVPAGPGHRHLRVPEAAAIDTARLLEARCSSLPVDDAAGDRAAQEAALILAPAVAAARCVAIVTDWSDDPVGLGPWSTAALVRSIAHSRPAFALPLADRDDVAMAVCTWRYGAAGAIEVADRRGGRFRPAEGDAVRLISRHEIDCVVVIGSPTAEVARAIERAGTGIAVVRIAADAADVRRYLDAIHGAGEARS
;
A
#
# COMPACT_ATOMS: atom_id res chain seq x y z
N MET A 1 -8.13 -6.44 -1.58
CA MET A 1 -9.58 -6.43 -1.93
C MET A 1 -10.39 -5.87 -0.76
N THR A 2 -11.45 -5.13 -1.03
CA THR A 2 -12.31 -4.50 -0.01
C THR A 2 -13.52 -5.39 0.28
N VAL A 3 -13.98 -5.44 1.53
CA VAL A 3 -15.22 -6.15 1.91
C VAL A 3 -16.39 -5.16 1.84
N PRO A 4 -17.56 -5.53 1.30
CA PRO A 4 -18.71 -4.63 1.27
C PRO A 4 -19.08 -4.14 2.68
N PRO A 5 -19.57 -2.90 2.83
CA PRO A 5 -19.94 -2.37 4.12
C PRO A 5 -21.11 -3.16 4.71
N HIS A 6 -21.03 -3.45 6.00
CA HIS A 6 -22.13 -3.99 6.79
C HIS A 6 -23.06 -2.85 7.26
N PRO A 7 -24.33 -3.14 7.62
CA PRO A 7 -25.22 -2.11 8.13
C PRO A 7 -24.64 -1.46 9.41
N ALA A 8 -24.81 -0.14 9.52
CA ALA A 8 -24.37 0.63 10.67
C ALA A 8 -25.23 0.31 11.91
N ASP A 9 -24.60 0.36 13.08
CA ASP A 9 -25.29 0.18 14.35
C ASP A 9 -26.10 1.42 14.75
N ALA A 10 -26.99 1.27 15.73
CA ALA A 10 -27.67 2.42 16.32
C ALA A 10 -26.70 3.18 17.26
N PRO A 11 -26.60 4.52 17.18
CA PRO A 11 -25.63 5.30 17.96
C PRO A 11 -25.67 5.02 19.47
N THR A 12 -26.86 4.93 20.07
CA THR A 12 -27.01 4.67 21.52
C THR A 12 -26.36 3.36 21.95
N ARG A 13 -26.56 2.28 21.19
CA ARG A 13 -25.99 0.95 21.50
C ARG A 13 -24.49 0.93 21.26
N ALA A 14 -24.04 1.58 20.19
CA ALA A 14 -22.63 1.71 19.87
C ALA A 14 -21.86 2.46 20.96
N VAL A 15 -22.35 3.62 21.40
CA VAL A 15 -21.71 4.41 22.47
C VAL A 15 -21.67 3.64 23.79
N ALA A 16 -22.74 2.92 24.15
CA ALA A 16 -22.72 2.07 25.33
C ALA A 16 -21.66 0.95 25.25
N THR A 17 -21.48 0.37 24.06
CA THR A 17 -20.48 -0.68 23.80
C THR A 17 -19.06 -0.11 23.89
N ILE A 18 -18.81 1.04 23.26
CA ILE A 18 -17.51 1.74 23.29
C ILE A 18 -17.16 2.14 24.72
N ALA A 19 -18.12 2.71 25.47
CA ALA A 19 -17.90 3.17 26.85
C ALA A 19 -17.64 2.02 27.84
N ALA A 20 -18.04 0.79 27.53
CA ALA A 20 -17.77 -0.40 28.34
C ALA A 20 -16.44 -1.07 28.00
N ALA A 21 -15.83 -0.73 26.86
CA ALA A 21 -14.56 -1.29 26.41
C ALA A 21 -13.37 -0.67 27.16
N ARG A 22 -12.32 -1.46 27.39
CA ARG A 22 -11.08 -0.98 28.02
C ARG A 22 -10.07 -0.50 26.98
N ARG A 23 -10.09 -1.09 25.80
CA ARG A 23 -9.20 -0.76 24.69
C ARG A 23 -9.97 -0.84 23.39
N VAL A 24 -10.03 0.29 22.70
CA VAL A 24 -10.78 0.44 21.46
C VAL A 24 -9.81 0.61 20.30
N LEU A 25 -10.11 -0.02 19.17
CA LEU A 25 -9.45 0.21 17.89
C LEU A 25 -10.44 0.86 16.93
N VAL A 26 -10.06 1.99 16.32
CA VAL A 26 -10.74 2.58 15.17
C VAL A 26 -10.02 2.11 13.90
N THR A 27 -10.75 1.46 13.00
CA THR A 27 -10.23 0.92 11.74
C THR A 27 -11.29 1.04 10.64
N GLY A 28 -10.97 0.52 9.46
CA GLY A 28 -11.78 0.67 8.26
C GLY A 28 -11.29 1.83 7.41
N LEU A 29 -12.20 2.70 6.99
CA LEU A 29 -11.95 3.90 6.18
C LEU A 29 -11.53 3.60 4.74
N VAL A 30 -11.58 2.34 4.34
CA VAL A 30 -11.25 1.90 2.98
C VAL A 30 -12.19 2.58 1.98
N GLY A 31 -11.62 3.49 1.17
CA GLY A 31 -12.37 4.23 0.15
C GLY A 31 -13.22 5.37 0.71
N GLY A 32 -13.05 5.73 1.98
CA GLY A 32 -13.63 6.94 2.56
C GLY A 32 -12.92 8.20 2.08
N ASP A 33 -13.61 9.34 2.21
CA ASP A 33 -13.04 10.65 1.91
C ASP A 33 -12.26 11.24 3.10
N ALA A 34 -11.62 12.39 2.86
CA ALA A 34 -10.82 13.06 3.88
C ALA A 34 -11.66 13.51 5.09
N ASP A 35 -12.89 13.97 4.86
CA ASP A 35 -13.78 14.42 5.94
C ASP A 35 -14.18 13.26 6.86
N THR A 36 -14.43 12.08 6.30
CA THR A 36 -14.73 10.86 7.05
C THR A 36 -13.51 10.40 7.85
N ALA A 37 -12.32 10.42 7.23
CA ALA A 37 -11.08 10.09 7.93
C ALA A 37 -10.74 11.07 9.06
N VAL A 38 -10.99 12.37 8.87
CA VAL A 38 -10.83 13.40 9.91
C VAL A 38 -11.82 13.15 11.05
N ALA A 39 -13.09 12.89 10.75
CA ALA A 39 -14.10 12.59 11.77
C ALA A 39 -13.77 11.30 12.54
N ALA A 40 -13.21 10.29 11.87
CA ALA A 40 -12.74 9.06 12.50
C ALA A 40 -11.59 9.32 13.48
N CYS A 41 -10.65 10.19 13.10
CA CYS A 41 -9.58 10.64 13.97
C CYS A 41 -10.11 11.42 15.19
N ASP A 42 -11.10 12.32 14.99
CA ASP A 42 -11.76 13.02 16.10
C ASP A 42 -12.46 12.04 17.07
N LEU A 43 -13.15 11.03 16.52
CA LEU A 43 -13.76 9.97 17.32
C LEU A 43 -12.71 9.18 18.11
N ALA A 44 -11.61 8.76 17.45
CA ALA A 44 -10.53 8.01 18.09
C ALA A 44 -9.89 8.79 19.24
N GLU A 45 -9.67 10.09 19.06
CA GLU A 45 -9.13 10.98 20.09
C GLU A 45 -10.07 11.12 21.29
N ALA A 46 -11.37 11.32 21.03
CA ALA A 46 -12.36 11.51 22.09
C ALA A 46 -12.49 10.28 23.02
N ILE A 47 -12.22 9.09 22.50
CA ILE A 47 -12.32 7.83 23.25
C ILE A 47 -10.95 7.24 23.64
N GLY A 48 -9.85 7.90 23.29
CA GLY A 48 -8.49 7.40 23.53
C GLY A 48 -8.20 6.06 22.82
N ALA A 49 -8.75 5.85 21.63
CA ALA A 49 -8.59 4.61 20.87
C ALA A 49 -7.25 4.53 20.14
N ALA A 50 -6.82 3.30 19.85
CA ALA A 50 -5.86 3.04 18.79
C ALA A 50 -6.49 3.36 17.42
N ILE A 51 -5.69 3.74 16.44
CA ILE A 51 -6.18 3.96 15.07
C ILE A 51 -5.24 3.34 14.04
N ASP A 52 -5.83 2.54 13.15
CA ASP A 52 -5.12 1.91 12.03
C ASP A 52 -6.09 1.64 10.86
N PRO A 53 -5.92 2.29 9.70
CA PRO A 53 -6.73 2.01 8.51
C PRO A 53 -6.53 0.61 7.91
N GLY A 54 -5.52 -0.15 8.36
CA GLY A 54 -5.29 -1.55 7.96
C GLY A 54 -4.50 -1.71 6.66
N GLY A 55 -3.63 -0.76 6.31
CA GLY A 55 -2.78 -0.81 5.12
C GLY A 55 -1.54 -1.70 5.30
N PRO A 56 -0.95 -2.24 4.20
CA PRO A 56 0.21 -3.13 4.28
C PRO A 56 1.44 -2.47 4.92
N GLU A 57 1.62 -1.15 4.75
CA GLU A 57 2.77 -0.43 5.33
C GLU A 57 2.79 -0.45 6.87
N THR A 58 1.63 -0.50 7.52
CA THR A 58 1.56 -0.53 8.99
C THR A 58 1.74 -1.95 9.52
N ALA A 59 1.48 -2.98 8.70
CA ALA A 59 1.57 -4.39 9.07
C ALA A 59 2.94 -5.05 8.77
N ARG A 60 3.76 -4.46 7.87
CA ARG A 60 5.09 -4.96 7.48
C ARG A 60 6.10 -4.89 8.63
N ILE A 61 6.84 -5.98 8.86
CA ILE A 61 7.83 -6.08 9.96
C ILE A 61 8.98 -5.06 9.80
N ALA A 62 9.45 -4.82 8.57
CA ALA A 62 10.47 -3.81 8.31
C ALA A 62 9.99 -2.37 8.58
N GLY A 63 8.69 -2.18 8.81
CA GLY A 63 8.00 -0.89 8.89
C GLY A 63 7.80 -0.25 7.52
N PRO A 64 7.37 1.02 7.48
CA PRO A 64 7.18 1.76 6.23
C PRO A 64 8.50 1.92 5.48
N ILE A 65 8.55 1.47 4.23
CA ILE A 65 9.77 1.50 3.42
C ILE A 65 10.24 2.93 3.17
N ALA A 66 9.30 3.85 2.97
CA ALA A 66 9.60 5.27 2.78
C ALA A 66 10.39 5.88 3.95
N ALA A 67 10.07 5.50 5.20
CA ALA A 67 10.79 5.99 6.38
C ALA A 67 12.20 5.37 6.54
N ARG A 68 12.45 4.22 5.92
CA ARG A 68 13.73 3.49 6.03
C ARG A 68 14.73 3.90 4.96
N ILE A 69 14.29 3.92 3.70
CA ILE A 69 15.17 4.14 2.54
C ILE A 69 14.62 5.15 1.54
N GLY A 70 13.45 5.75 1.82
CA GLY A 70 12.73 6.59 0.88
C GLY A 70 12.05 5.80 -0.23
N GLY A 71 11.48 6.52 -1.19
CA GLY A 71 10.90 5.97 -2.40
C GLY A 71 10.99 6.98 -3.53
N VAL A 72 11.14 6.50 -4.76
CA VAL A 72 11.01 7.32 -5.96
C VAL A 72 9.80 6.78 -6.71
N THR A 73 8.68 7.47 -6.58
CA THR A 73 7.41 7.10 -7.21
C THR A 73 6.93 8.21 -8.13
N ALA A 74 5.92 7.91 -8.95
CA ALA A 74 5.31 8.89 -9.83
C ALA A 74 3.83 8.58 -10.02
N ALA A 75 3.08 9.52 -10.61
CA ALA A 75 1.72 9.27 -11.05
C ALA A 75 1.69 8.25 -12.21
N ARG A 76 0.56 7.57 -12.42
CA ARG A 76 0.40 6.60 -13.53
C ARG A 76 0.56 7.28 -14.90
N GLU A 77 0.18 8.55 -14.98
CA GLU A 77 0.33 9.40 -16.15
C GLU A 77 1.81 9.60 -16.51
N GLU A 78 2.73 9.60 -15.55
CA GLU A 78 4.18 9.67 -15.82
C GLU A 78 4.69 8.37 -16.48
N LEU A 79 4.12 7.21 -16.15
CA LEU A 79 4.38 5.98 -16.91
C LEU A 79 3.90 6.12 -18.35
N ARG A 80 2.67 6.61 -18.56
CA ARG A 80 2.11 6.77 -19.91
C ARG A 80 2.91 7.77 -20.74
N ASP A 81 3.27 8.90 -20.14
CA ASP A 81 3.75 10.07 -20.85
C ASP A 81 5.28 10.19 -20.88
N ARG A 82 6.04 9.33 -20.19
CA ARG A 82 7.52 9.40 -20.18
C ARG A 82 8.27 8.09 -20.26
N ALA A 83 7.75 7.01 -19.66
CA ALA A 83 8.52 5.76 -19.57
C ALA A 83 8.67 5.07 -20.93
N ASP A 84 9.92 4.83 -21.36
CA ASP A 84 10.25 4.06 -22.57
C ASP A 84 10.70 2.63 -22.26
N LEU A 85 10.96 2.33 -20.99
CA LEU A 85 11.09 0.99 -20.45
C LEU A 85 10.10 0.79 -19.29
N VAL A 86 9.26 -0.24 -19.40
CA VAL A 86 8.37 -0.66 -18.31
C VAL A 86 8.73 -2.07 -17.87
N LEU A 87 9.03 -2.23 -16.59
CA LEU A 87 9.29 -3.52 -15.96
C LEU A 87 8.09 -3.89 -15.10
N PHE A 88 7.33 -4.90 -15.48
CA PHE A 88 6.31 -5.52 -14.61
C PHE A 88 7.03 -6.52 -13.72
N TRP A 89 7.17 -6.16 -12.45
CA TRP A 89 8.05 -6.82 -11.50
C TRP A 89 7.23 -7.65 -10.51
N PHE A 90 7.16 -8.96 -10.78
CA PHE A 90 6.43 -9.95 -9.99
C PHE A 90 4.98 -9.53 -9.71
N CYS A 91 4.34 -8.89 -10.70
CA CYS A 91 2.99 -8.37 -10.58
C CYS A 91 2.18 -8.69 -11.84
N ASP A 92 0.88 -8.88 -11.66
CA ASP A 92 -0.11 -8.85 -12.73
C ASP A 92 -0.96 -7.58 -12.58
N PRO A 93 -0.69 -6.54 -13.37
CA PRO A 93 -1.40 -5.27 -13.26
C PRO A 93 -2.89 -5.40 -13.62
N GLU A 94 -3.26 -6.29 -14.53
CA GLU A 94 -4.66 -6.45 -14.98
C GLU A 94 -5.52 -7.15 -13.93
N ARG A 95 -4.91 -8.03 -13.12
CA ARG A 95 -5.57 -8.63 -11.96
C ARG A 95 -5.86 -7.61 -10.85
N ILE A 96 -4.99 -6.60 -10.70
CA ILE A 96 -5.07 -5.61 -9.61
C ILE A 96 -5.91 -4.40 -10.02
N GLU A 97 -5.65 -3.86 -11.21
CA GLU A 97 -6.32 -2.70 -11.80
C GLU A 97 -6.69 -3.03 -13.27
N PRO A 98 -7.88 -3.60 -13.52
CA PRO A 98 -8.30 -3.96 -14.87
C PRO A 98 -8.26 -2.79 -15.85
N GLY A 99 -7.67 -3.01 -17.02
CA GLY A 99 -7.43 -1.99 -18.06
C GLY A 99 -6.16 -1.16 -17.87
N PHE A 100 -5.34 -1.44 -16.84
CA PHE A 100 -4.11 -0.70 -16.57
C PHE A 100 -3.16 -0.68 -17.77
N ILE A 101 -2.93 -1.84 -18.40
CA ILE A 101 -2.02 -1.94 -19.55
C ILE A 101 -2.59 -1.14 -20.72
N ALA A 102 -3.88 -1.33 -21.02
CA ALA A 102 -4.55 -0.61 -22.10
C ALA A 102 -4.50 0.91 -21.93
N ARG A 103 -4.65 1.40 -20.70
CA ARG A 103 -4.73 2.82 -20.38
C ARG A 103 -3.37 3.51 -20.29
N PHE A 104 -2.39 2.86 -19.69
CA PHE A 104 -1.11 3.51 -19.33
C PHE A 104 0.08 2.99 -20.12
N VAL A 105 0.04 1.76 -20.65
CA VAL A 105 1.21 1.12 -21.28
C VAL A 105 1.07 1.11 -22.80
N THR A 106 -0.06 0.64 -23.33
CA THR A 106 -0.33 0.53 -24.77
C THR A 106 -1.21 1.66 -25.32
N GLY A 107 -1.87 2.42 -24.45
CA GLY A 107 -2.73 3.54 -24.83
C GLY A 107 -1.97 4.71 -25.46
N ALA A 108 -2.51 5.28 -26.53
CA ALA A 108 -1.99 6.51 -27.14
C ALA A 108 -2.44 7.73 -26.30
N GLY A 109 -1.51 8.37 -25.59
CA GLY A 109 -1.77 9.62 -24.86
C GLY A 109 -1.89 10.82 -25.81
N PRO A 110 -2.78 11.81 -25.55
CA PRO A 110 -3.04 12.93 -26.46
C PRO A 110 -2.09 14.14 -26.29
N HIS A 111 -0.94 14.01 -25.63
CA HIS A 111 -0.07 15.17 -25.35
C HIS A 111 1.39 14.90 -25.73
N PHE A 112 1.80 15.43 -26.89
CA PHE A 112 3.17 15.32 -27.39
C PHE A 112 3.80 16.71 -27.48
N PRO A 113 4.73 17.08 -26.58
CA PRO A 113 5.63 18.19 -26.86
C PRO A 113 6.60 17.81 -28.00
N PRO A 114 7.16 18.78 -28.76
CA PRO A 114 8.19 18.49 -29.76
C PRO A 114 9.45 17.94 -29.08
N GLY A 115 9.87 16.72 -29.44
CA GLY A 115 10.88 15.93 -28.70
C GLY A 115 10.29 14.92 -27.69
N GLY A 116 9.00 14.59 -27.83
CA GLY A 116 8.16 13.90 -26.86
C GLY A 116 8.38 12.40 -26.64
N PRO A 117 7.49 11.78 -25.81
CA PRO A 117 7.65 10.41 -25.32
C PRO A 117 7.63 9.35 -26.42
N PRO A 118 8.18 8.15 -26.13
CA PRO A 118 8.14 7.04 -27.07
C PRO A 118 6.72 6.78 -27.53
N SER A 119 6.54 6.52 -28.83
CA SER A 119 5.28 5.93 -29.29
C SER A 119 5.05 4.59 -28.57
N PRO A 120 3.80 4.10 -28.42
CA PRO A 120 3.56 2.75 -27.89
C PRO A 120 4.34 1.65 -28.65
N ALA A 121 4.72 1.91 -29.91
CA ALA A 121 5.56 1.03 -30.72
C ALA A 121 7.07 1.08 -30.36
N GLU A 122 7.53 2.15 -29.70
CA GLU A 122 8.91 2.34 -29.25
C GLU A 122 9.13 1.90 -27.78
N ARG A 123 8.04 1.74 -27.02
CA ARG A 123 8.10 1.32 -25.62
C ARG A 123 8.53 -0.15 -25.53
N ARG A 124 9.58 -0.40 -24.75
CA ARG A 124 9.99 -1.75 -24.38
C ARG A 124 9.35 -2.14 -23.07
N THR A 125 8.83 -3.36 -23.00
CA THR A 125 8.24 -3.89 -21.78
C THR A 125 8.84 -5.25 -21.43
N PHE A 126 9.06 -5.47 -20.15
CA PHE A 126 9.48 -6.77 -19.63
C PHE A 126 8.51 -7.22 -18.56
N ALA A 127 8.01 -8.45 -18.67
CA ALA A 127 7.40 -9.15 -17.54
C ALA A 127 8.51 -9.93 -16.84
N VAL A 128 8.71 -9.72 -15.53
CA VAL A 128 9.69 -10.43 -14.72
C VAL A 128 8.93 -11.17 -13.64
N GLY A 129 8.98 -12.50 -13.66
CA GLY A 129 8.25 -13.32 -12.69
C GLY A 129 7.67 -14.60 -13.30
N PRO A 130 6.81 -15.33 -12.57
CA PRO A 130 6.33 -16.65 -12.98
C PRO A 130 5.38 -16.63 -14.17
N ALA A 131 4.64 -15.52 -14.35
CA ALA A 131 3.64 -15.34 -15.38
C ALA A 131 4.00 -14.20 -16.33
N ASP A 132 3.54 -14.33 -17.57
CA ASP A 132 3.53 -13.23 -18.53
C ASP A 132 2.26 -12.40 -18.33
N VAL A 133 2.32 -11.10 -18.62
CA VAL A 133 1.24 -10.15 -18.31
C VAL A 133 0.89 -9.22 -19.46
N VAL A 134 1.70 -9.17 -20.52
CA VAL A 134 1.42 -8.39 -21.73
C VAL A 134 1.28 -9.35 -22.91
N PRO A 135 0.33 -9.13 -23.84
CA PRO A 135 0.27 -9.91 -25.07
C PRO A 135 1.60 -9.88 -25.84
N ALA A 136 1.94 -11.01 -26.47
CA ALA A 136 3.16 -11.13 -27.25
C ALA A 136 3.24 -10.06 -28.37
N GLY A 137 4.40 -9.42 -28.48
CA GLY A 137 4.67 -8.38 -29.46
C GLY A 137 6.16 -8.03 -29.53
N PRO A 138 6.61 -7.32 -30.56
CA PRO A 138 8.04 -7.07 -30.80
C PRO A 138 8.72 -6.24 -29.69
N GLY A 139 7.96 -5.41 -28.97
CA GLY A 139 8.45 -4.60 -27.85
C GLY A 139 8.37 -5.28 -26.48
N HIS A 140 7.82 -6.49 -26.39
CA HIS A 140 7.58 -7.18 -25.12
C HIS A 140 8.44 -8.43 -24.97
N ARG A 141 8.94 -8.69 -23.76
CA ARG A 141 9.62 -9.94 -23.40
C ARG A 141 9.21 -10.42 -22.01
N HIS A 142 8.95 -11.72 -21.88
CA HIS A 142 8.79 -12.37 -20.59
C HIS A 142 10.11 -13.01 -20.13
N LEU A 143 10.56 -12.63 -18.94
CA LEU A 143 11.67 -13.25 -18.22
C LEU A 143 11.07 -14.09 -17.09
N ARG A 144 11.04 -15.41 -17.31
CA ARG A 144 10.47 -16.36 -16.35
C ARG A 144 11.43 -16.51 -15.17
N VAL A 145 11.03 -15.94 -14.03
CA VAL A 145 11.79 -16.02 -12.78
C VAL A 145 10.87 -16.53 -11.66
N PRO A 146 11.29 -17.52 -10.83
CA PRO A 146 10.49 -17.97 -9.71
C PRO A 146 10.23 -16.86 -8.68
N GLU A 147 9.05 -16.86 -8.06
CA GLU A 147 8.66 -15.87 -7.04
C GLU A 147 9.70 -15.75 -5.91
N ALA A 148 10.25 -16.90 -5.47
CA ALA A 148 11.26 -16.95 -4.41
C ALA A 148 12.56 -16.19 -4.75
N ALA A 149 12.83 -15.93 -6.03
CA ALA A 149 14.01 -15.23 -6.50
C ALA A 149 13.75 -13.74 -6.77
N ALA A 150 12.56 -13.20 -6.46
CA ALA A 150 12.19 -11.82 -6.76
C ALA A 150 13.11 -10.77 -6.11
N ILE A 151 13.44 -10.99 -4.83
CA ILE A 151 14.35 -10.13 -4.06
C ILE A 151 15.77 -10.20 -4.62
N ASP A 152 16.26 -11.41 -4.89
CA ASP A 152 17.61 -11.62 -5.41
C ASP A 152 17.75 -11.01 -6.81
N THR A 153 16.72 -11.13 -7.66
CA THR A 153 16.71 -10.52 -8.99
C THR A 153 16.82 -9.00 -8.92
N ALA A 154 16.15 -8.35 -7.95
CA ALA A 154 16.21 -6.90 -7.77
C ALA A 154 17.61 -6.45 -7.33
N ARG A 155 18.22 -7.19 -6.39
CA ARG A 155 19.57 -6.91 -5.88
C ARG A 155 20.65 -7.17 -6.93
N LEU A 156 20.52 -8.24 -7.73
CA LEU A 156 21.43 -8.54 -8.82
C LEU A 156 21.35 -7.46 -9.91
N LEU A 157 20.13 -7.04 -10.28
CA LEU A 157 19.95 -5.96 -11.23
C LEU A 157 20.49 -4.63 -10.70
N GLU A 158 20.30 -4.33 -9.41
CA GLU A 158 20.87 -3.15 -8.75
C GLU A 158 22.40 -3.18 -8.84
N ALA A 159 23.03 -4.29 -8.44
CA ALA A 159 24.47 -4.47 -8.49
C ALA A 159 25.01 -4.27 -9.91
N ARG A 160 24.36 -4.84 -10.94
CA ARG A 160 24.76 -4.66 -12.34
C ARG A 160 24.58 -3.22 -12.83
N CYS A 161 23.47 -2.57 -12.50
CA CYS A 161 23.24 -1.16 -12.81
C CYS A 161 24.28 -0.24 -12.16
N SER A 162 24.78 -0.60 -10.97
CA SER A 162 25.84 0.10 -10.25
C SER A 162 27.26 -0.36 -10.60
N SER A 163 27.43 -1.28 -11.56
CA SER A 163 28.73 -1.88 -11.92
C SER A 163 29.49 -2.50 -10.73
N LEU A 164 28.75 -3.03 -9.74
CA LEU A 164 29.33 -3.77 -8.63
C LEU A 164 29.69 -5.19 -9.06
N PRO A 165 30.71 -5.81 -8.44
CA PRO A 165 31.03 -7.22 -8.69
C PRO A 165 29.84 -8.12 -8.37
N VAL A 166 29.48 -8.98 -9.31
CA VAL A 166 28.46 -10.02 -9.15
C VAL A 166 29.13 -11.37 -9.39
N ASP A 167 28.92 -12.31 -8.47
CA ASP A 167 29.32 -13.70 -8.69
C ASP A 167 28.25 -14.40 -9.54
N ASP A 168 28.56 -14.62 -10.82
CA ASP A 168 27.67 -15.28 -11.77
C ASP A 168 27.41 -16.77 -11.43
N ALA A 169 28.23 -17.37 -10.55
CA ALA A 169 28.07 -18.75 -10.10
C ALA A 169 27.17 -18.88 -8.84
N ALA A 170 26.86 -17.78 -8.16
CA ALA A 170 26.06 -17.77 -6.94
C ALA A 170 24.60 -17.35 -7.21
N GLY A 171 23.67 -17.95 -6.46
CA GLY A 171 22.25 -17.59 -6.50
C GLY A 171 21.43 -18.31 -7.57
N ASP A 172 20.19 -17.85 -7.76
CA ASP A 172 19.26 -18.44 -8.73
C ASP A 172 19.65 -18.08 -10.18
N ARG A 173 19.74 -19.11 -11.04
CA ARG A 173 20.16 -18.93 -12.44
C ARG A 173 19.20 -18.04 -13.24
N ALA A 174 17.89 -18.15 -13.01
CA ALA A 174 16.91 -17.33 -13.70
C ALA A 174 17.00 -15.87 -13.26
N ALA A 175 17.27 -15.61 -11.98
CA ALA A 175 17.54 -14.27 -11.48
C ALA A 175 18.80 -13.66 -12.12
N GLN A 176 19.88 -14.42 -12.22
CA GLN A 176 21.12 -13.99 -12.88
C GLN A 176 20.89 -13.65 -14.36
N GLU A 177 20.22 -14.53 -15.09
CA GLU A 177 19.89 -14.34 -16.50
C GLU A 177 18.99 -13.12 -16.71
N ALA A 178 17.96 -12.95 -15.87
CA ALA A 178 17.08 -11.79 -15.93
C ALA A 178 17.85 -10.49 -15.67
N ALA A 179 18.69 -10.43 -14.63
CA ALA A 179 19.51 -9.26 -14.33
C ALA A 179 20.50 -8.94 -15.45
N LEU A 180 21.13 -9.95 -16.07
CA LEU A 180 22.02 -9.81 -17.22
C LEU A 180 21.31 -9.20 -18.44
N ILE A 181 20.06 -9.61 -18.70
CA ILE A 181 19.25 -9.09 -19.81
C ILE A 181 18.74 -7.67 -19.53
N LEU A 182 18.32 -7.42 -18.29
CA LEU A 182 17.68 -6.15 -17.91
C LEU A 182 18.66 -5.00 -17.73
N ALA A 183 19.88 -5.25 -17.24
CA ALA A 183 20.88 -4.20 -17.04
C ALA A 183 21.17 -3.35 -18.30
N PRO A 184 21.45 -3.93 -19.49
CA PRO A 184 21.63 -3.14 -20.70
C PRO A 184 20.33 -2.49 -21.18
N ALA A 185 19.17 -3.10 -20.93
CA ALA A 185 17.88 -2.49 -21.26
C ALA A 185 17.65 -1.20 -20.45
N VAL A 186 17.92 -1.25 -19.14
CA VAL A 186 17.89 -0.12 -18.21
C VAL A 186 18.91 0.94 -18.62
N ALA A 187 20.14 0.55 -18.98
CA ALA A 187 21.18 1.48 -19.39
C ALA A 187 20.81 2.27 -20.65
N ALA A 188 20.09 1.65 -21.59
CA ALA A 188 19.65 2.25 -22.85
C ALA A 188 18.32 3.01 -22.77
N ALA A 189 17.60 2.95 -21.64
CA ALA A 189 16.31 3.61 -21.47
C ALA A 189 16.48 5.11 -21.14
N ARG A 190 15.56 5.95 -21.63
CA ARG A 190 15.46 7.37 -21.23
C ARG A 190 14.72 7.52 -19.91
N CYS A 191 13.73 6.68 -19.65
CA CYS A 191 12.93 6.70 -18.43
C CYS A 191 12.42 5.30 -18.09
N VAL A 192 12.73 4.83 -16.88
CA VAL A 192 12.40 3.48 -16.41
C VAL A 192 11.24 3.52 -15.42
N ALA A 193 10.16 2.82 -15.73
CA ALA A 193 9.09 2.54 -14.77
C ALA A 193 9.17 1.10 -14.29
N ILE A 194 9.12 0.88 -12.98
CA ILE A 194 9.03 -0.44 -12.37
C ILE A 194 7.66 -0.56 -11.69
N VAL A 195 6.78 -1.36 -12.27
CA VAL A 195 5.45 -1.64 -11.75
C VAL A 195 5.55 -2.84 -10.81
N THR A 196 5.05 -2.73 -9.58
CA THR A 196 5.24 -3.75 -8.54
C THR A 196 3.93 -4.08 -7.83
N ASP A 197 3.83 -5.29 -7.27
CA ASP A 197 2.83 -5.68 -6.29
C ASP A 197 3.54 -6.39 -5.13
N TRP A 198 3.50 -5.76 -3.95
CA TRP A 198 4.08 -6.30 -2.72
C TRP A 198 3.04 -6.41 -1.60
N SER A 199 1.77 -6.55 -1.96
CA SER A 199 0.68 -6.67 -0.97
C SER A 199 0.81 -7.92 -0.10
N ASP A 200 1.36 -9.00 -0.65
CA ASP A 200 1.55 -10.28 0.05
C ASP A 200 2.93 -10.43 0.72
N ASP A 201 3.72 -9.35 0.83
CA ASP A 201 5.00 -9.37 1.56
C ASP A 201 4.83 -8.85 3.00
N PRO A 202 4.71 -9.74 4.01
CA PRO A 202 4.54 -9.34 5.42
C PRO A 202 5.84 -8.83 6.05
N VAL A 203 6.99 -9.05 5.43
CA VAL A 203 8.28 -8.62 5.96
C VAL A 203 8.63 -7.23 5.43
N GLY A 204 8.42 -6.99 4.14
CA GLY A 204 8.76 -5.74 3.46
C GLY A 204 10.11 -5.78 2.74
N LEU A 205 10.66 -6.96 2.44
CA LEU A 205 11.93 -7.10 1.72
C LEU A 205 11.79 -6.90 0.21
N GLY A 206 10.66 -7.28 -0.39
CA GLY A 206 10.30 -6.99 -1.77
C GLY A 206 10.29 -5.48 -2.07
N PRO A 207 9.43 -4.69 -1.39
CA PRO A 207 9.34 -3.25 -1.63
C PRO A 207 10.65 -2.54 -1.27
N TRP A 208 11.37 -3.00 -0.24
CA TRP A 208 12.72 -2.50 0.05
C TRP A 208 13.66 -2.70 -1.14
N SER A 209 13.75 -3.92 -1.67
CA SER A 209 14.70 -4.27 -2.71
C SER A 209 14.38 -3.55 -4.03
N THR A 210 13.10 -3.40 -4.36
CA THR A 210 12.70 -2.59 -5.53
C THR A 210 12.94 -1.10 -5.33
N ALA A 211 12.70 -0.56 -4.14
CA ALA A 211 12.98 0.85 -3.86
C ALA A 211 14.49 1.15 -3.90
N ALA A 212 15.34 0.24 -3.41
CA ALA A 212 16.79 0.35 -3.53
C ALA A 212 17.24 0.35 -5.00
N LEU A 213 16.76 -0.62 -5.80
CA LEU A 213 17.01 -0.69 -7.24
C LEU A 213 16.59 0.60 -7.96
N VAL A 214 15.35 1.05 -7.76
CA VAL A 214 14.83 2.26 -8.42
C VAL A 214 15.67 3.48 -8.03
N ARG A 215 16.01 3.63 -6.76
CA ARG A 215 16.88 4.72 -6.29
C ARG A 215 18.25 4.65 -6.96
N SER A 216 18.85 3.47 -7.05
CA SER A 216 20.14 3.29 -7.73
C SER A 216 20.07 3.75 -9.19
N ILE A 217 19.05 3.34 -9.94
CA ILE A 217 18.84 3.78 -11.33
C ILE A 217 18.64 5.30 -11.39
N ALA A 218 17.84 5.85 -10.47
CA ALA A 218 17.48 7.27 -10.40
C ALA A 218 18.68 8.22 -10.22
N HIS A 219 19.82 7.74 -9.72
CA HIS A 219 21.05 8.56 -9.65
C HIS A 219 21.64 8.89 -11.02
N SER A 220 21.30 8.12 -12.06
CA SER A 220 21.90 8.23 -13.40
C SER A 220 20.90 8.58 -14.50
N ARG A 221 19.62 8.24 -14.33
CA ARG A 221 18.55 8.50 -15.31
C ARG A 221 17.18 8.53 -14.62
N PRO A 222 16.16 9.17 -15.20
CA PRO A 222 14.79 9.12 -14.69
C PRO A 222 14.32 7.68 -14.45
N ALA A 223 13.94 7.37 -13.22
CA ALA A 223 13.36 6.09 -12.85
C ALA A 223 12.40 6.23 -11.67
N PHE A 224 11.33 5.45 -11.67
CA PHE A 224 10.36 5.44 -10.58
C PHE A 224 9.65 4.08 -10.44
N ALA A 225 9.15 3.82 -9.23
CA ALA A 225 8.28 2.71 -8.93
C ALA A 225 6.81 3.11 -9.04
N LEU A 226 5.96 2.16 -9.44
CA LEU A 226 4.51 2.22 -9.34
C LEU A 226 4.03 1.00 -8.55
N PRO A 227 3.88 1.11 -7.23
CA PRO A 227 3.32 0.04 -6.43
C PRO A 227 1.79 0.02 -6.61
N LEU A 228 1.26 -1.01 -7.25
CA LEU A 228 -0.16 -1.09 -7.59
C LEU A 228 -1.05 -1.42 -6.41
N ALA A 229 -0.53 -2.24 -5.49
CA ALA A 229 -1.29 -2.72 -4.34
C ALA A 229 -1.02 -1.95 -3.05
N ASP A 230 -0.01 -1.06 -3.04
CA ASP A 230 0.12 -0.08 -1.97
C ASP A 230 -0.97 0.98 -2.18
N ARG A 231 -1.93 1.01 -1.27
CA ARG A 231 -3.07 1.92 -1.35
C ARG A 231 -2.61 3.32 -0.96
N ASP A 232 -2.76 4.29 -1.86
CA ASP A 232 -2.86 5.70 -1.46
C ASP A 232 -4.23 5.90 -0.80
N ASP A 233 -4.34 5.54 0.48
CA ASP A 233 -5.56 5.70 1.24
C ASP A 233 -5.57 7.07 1.93
N VAL A 234 -6.61 7.85 1.66
CA VAL A 234 -6.81 9.18 2.25
C VAL A 234 -6.78 9.10 3.78
N ALA A 235 -7.27 8.00 4.37
CA ALA A 235 -7.22 7.79 5.80
C ALA A 235 -5.79 7.71 6.35
N MET A 236 -4.89 7.04 5.62
CA MET A 236 -3.47 6.96 5.98
C MET A 236 -2.77 8.31 5.86
N ALA A 237 -3.12 9.12 4.85
CA ALA A 237 -2.61 10.48 4.73
C ALA A 237 -3.06 11.38 5.89
N VAL A 238 -4.33 11.30 6.28
CA VAL A 238 -4.88 12.01 7.45
C VAL A 238 -4.19 11.58 8.74
N CYS A 239 -4.01 10.27 8.95
CA CYS A 239 -3.25 9.78 10.11
C CYS A 239 -1.81 10.32 10.11
N THR A 240 -1.17 10.36 8.93
CA THR A 240 0.21 10.83 8.80
C THR A 240 0.36 12.29 9.20
N TRP A 241 -0.47 13.20 8.70
CA TRP A 241 -0.36 14.61 9.09
C TRP A 241 -0.78 14.87 10.54
N ARG A 242 -1.58 13.98 11.13
CA ARG A 242 -2.24 14.22 12.42
C ARG A 242 -1.47 13.62 13.59
N TYR A 243 -0.91 12.44 13.37
CA TYR A 243 -0.22 11.64 14.38
C TYR A 243 1.25 11.39 14.04
N GLY A 244 1.70 11.71 12.83
CA GLY A 244 3.07 11.50 12.37
C GLY A 244 3.32 10.14 11.70
N ALA A 245 2.29 9.31 11.50
CA ALA A 245 2.41 8.03 10.79
C ALA A 245 1.07 7.59 10.15
N ALA A 246 1.15 6.69 9.18
CA ALA A 246 0.02 6.23 8.35
C ALA A 246 -1.07 5.42 9.08
N GLY A 247 -0.79 4.97 10.31
CA GLY A 247 -1.66 4.09 11.09
C GLY A 247 -0.83 3.41 12.17
N ALA A 248 -1.29 2.27 12.68
CA ALA A 248 -0.73 1.59 13.85
C ALA A 248 -0.36 2.56 14.99
N ILE A 249 -1.27 3.49 15.28
CA ILE A 249 -1.14 4.47 16.34
C ILE A 249 -1.74 3.87 17.61
N GLU A 250 -0.93 3.73 18.66
CA GLU A 250 -1.34 3.07 19.91
C GLU A 250 -2.50 3.79 20.62
N VAL A 251 -2.44 5.12 20.67
CA VAL A 251 -3.49 6.00 21.21
C VAL A 251 -3.53 7.26 20.36
N ALA A 252 -4.71 7.60 19.84
CA ALA A 252 -4.93 8.81 19.07
C ALA A 252 -4.84 10.06 19.99
N ASP A 253 -3.91 10.95 19.69
CA ASP A 253 -3.69 12.20 20.42
C ASP A 253 -3.22 13.29 19.44
N ARG A 254 -3.86 14.47 19.49
CA ARG A 254 -3.49 15.64 18.67
C ARG A 254 -2.07 16.14 18.92
N ARG A 255 -1.45 15.77 20.04
CA ARG A 255 -0.05 16.08 20.37
C ARG A 255 0.95 15.14 19.69
N GLY A 256 0.46 14.13 18.96
CA GLY A 256 1.24 13.07 18.34
C GLY A 256 1.01 11.73 19.03
N GLY A 257 0.95 10.67 18.24
CA GLY A 257 0.70 9.31 18.72
C GLY A 257 1.94 8.42 18.61
N ARG A 258 2.06 7.42 19.48
CA ARG A 258 3.15 6.44 19.37
C ARG A 258 2.86 5.49 18.20
N PHE A 259 3.65 5.62 17.14
CA PHE A 259 3.63 4.70 16.01
C PHE A 259 4.27 3.35 16.35
N ARG A 260 3.56 2.25 16.11
CA ARG A 260 4.01 0.87 16.39
C ARG A 260 3.76 -0.07 15.20
N PRO A 261 4.49 0.07 14.09
CA PRO A 261 4.29 -0.80 12.92
C PRO A 261 4.57 -2.26 13.28
N ALA A 262 3.77 -3.17 12.72
CA ALA A 262 3.81 -4.61 12.96
C ALA A 262 3.63 -5.05 14.44
N GLU A 263 3.21 -4.14 15.32
CA GLU A 263 2.85 -4.41 16.70
C GLU A 263 1.44 -3.91 17.00
N GLY A 264 1.17 -2.64 16.67
CA GLY A 264 -0.10 -1.94 16.86
C GLY A 264 -0.97 -1.88 15.59
N ASP A 265 -0.70 -2.70 14.57
CA ASP A 265 -1.59 -2.81 13.41
C ASP A 265 -2.90 -3.52 13.76
N ALA A 266 -3.97 -3.20 13.03
CA ALA A 266 -5.31 -3.69 13.29
C ALA A 266 -5.39 -5.22 13.35
N VAL A 267 -4.72 -5.92 12.42
CA VAL A 267 -4.78 -7.38 12.34
C VAL A 267 -4.18 -8.02 13.59
N ARG A 268 -3.00 -7.56 14.03
CA ARG A 268 -2.33 -8.10 15.22
C ARG A 268 -3.05 -7.75 16.51
N LEU A 269 -3.50 -6.49 16.66
CA LEU A 269 -4.27 -6.05 17.83
C LEU A 269 -5.53 -6.92 18.04
N ILE A 270 -6.26 -7.21 16.96
CA ILE A 270 -7.45 -8.06 16.98
C ILE A 270 -7.07 -9.52 17.26
N SER A 271 -6.10 -10.06 16.50
CA SER A 271 -5.73 -11.48 16.57
C SER A 271 -5.11 -11.88 17.92
N ARG A 272 -4.48 -10.94 18.63
CA ARG A 272 -3.89 -11.15 19.95
C ARG A 272 -4.85 -10.84 21.10
N HIS A 273 -6.10 -10.44 20.80
CA HIS A 273 -7.08 -10.00 21.79
C HIS A 273 -6.55 -8.86 22.69
N GLU A 274 -5.73 -7.97 22.13
CA GLU A 274 -5.21 -6.80 22.84
C GLU A 274 -6.23 -5.66 22.91
N ILE A 275 -7.30 -5.76 22.12
CA ILE A 275 -8.43 -4.84 22.00
C ILE A 275 -9.71 -5.62 22.37
N ASP A 276 -10.64 -4.98 23.09
CA ASP A 276 -11.95 -5.57 23.43
C ASP A 276 -13.13 -4.93 22.67
N CYS A 277 -12.90 -3.83 21.94
CA CYS A 277 -13.86 -3.29 20.97
C CYS A 277 -13.20 -2.75 19.68
N VAL A 278 -13.73 -3.13 18.53
CA VAL A 278 -13.35 -2.58 17.22
C VAL A 278 -14.47 -1.71 16.69
N VAL A 279 -14.17 -0.45 16.40
CA VAL A 279 -15.03 0.47 15.66
C VAL A 279 -14.60 0.44 14.20
N VAL A 280 -15.44 -0.13 13.34
CA VAL A 280 -15.23 -0.20 11.90
C VAL A 280 -16.02 0.92 11.22
N ILE A 281 -15.32 1.88 10.63
CA ILE A 281 -15.94 2.97 9.86
C ILE A 281 -15.90 2.58 8.39
N GLY A 282 -17.06 2.47 7.75
CA GLY A 282 -17.17 1.99 6.39
C GLY A 282 -16.74 0.54 6.24
N SER A 283 -15.86 0.29 5.27
CA SER A 283 -15.32 -1.02 4.97
C SER A 283 -13.93 -1.22 5.58
N PRO A 284 -13.64 -2.40 6.16
CA PRO A 284 -12.28 -2.81 6.47
C PRO A 284 -11.57 -3.41 5.24
N THR A 285 -10.25 -3.56 5.35
CA THR A 285 -9.50 -4.43 4.43
C THR A 285 -9.89 -5.88 4.65
N ALA A 286 -9.65 -6.75 3.65
CA ALA A 286 -9.98 -8.18 3.76
C ALA A 286 -9.22 -8.86 4.91
N GLU A 287 -8.01 -8.40 5.21
CA GLU A 287 -7.16 -8.92 6.28
C GLU A 287 -7.78 -8.58 7.65
N VAL A 288 -8.19 -7.32 7.84
CA VAL A 288 -8.87 -6.86 9.07
C VAL A 288 -10.23 -7.54 9.22
N ALA A 289 -11.02 -7.66 8.14
CA ALA A 289 -12.30 -8.38 8.17
C ALA A 289 -12.13 -9.83 8.65
N ARG A 290 -11.16 -10.55 8.08
CA ARG A 290 -10.84 -11.94 8.46
C ARG A 290 -10.33 -12.04 9.90
N ALA A 291 -9.63 -11.02 10.41
CA ALA A 291 -9.21 -10.99 11.80
C ALA A 291 -10.41 -10.82 12.75
N ILE A 292 -11.35 -9.93 12.42
CA ILE A 292 -12.60 -9.73 13.17
C ILE A 292 -13.43 -11.03 13.19
N GLU A 293 -13.61 -11.67 12.03
CA GLU A 293 -14.35 -12.93 11.92
C GLU A 293 -13.73 -14.04 12.77
N ARG A 294 -12.39 -14.16 12.77
CA ARG A 294 -11.67 -15.14 13.58
C ARG A 294 -11.76 -14.87 15.08
N ALA A 295 -11.78 -13.61 15.49
CA ALA A 295 -11.94 -13.22 16.89
C ALA A 295 -13.36 -13.56 17.44
N GLY A 296 -14.35 -13.67 16.56
CA GLY A 296 -15.70 -14.09 16.90
C GLY A 296 -16.33 -13.22 17.99
N THR A 297 -16.95 -13.85 18.99
CA THR A 297 -17.56 -13.15 20.14
C THR A 297 -16.55 -12.66 21.17
N GLY A 298 -15.25 -12.92 20.97
CA GLY A 298 -14.18 -12.48 21.86
C GLY A 298 -13.86 -10.98 21.76
N ILE A 299 -14.46 -10.27 20.79
CA ILE A 299 -14.30 -8.83 20.60
C ILE A 299 -15.66 -8.20 20.27
N ALA A 300 -15.97 -7.05 20.87
CA ALA A 300 -17.13 -6.28 20.46
C ALA A 300 -16.84 -5.57 19.12
N VAL A 301 -17.82 -5.51 18.23
CA VAL A 301 -17.68 -4.82 16.94
C VAL A 301 -18.79 -3.78 16.83
N VAL A 302 -18.40 -2.53 16.60
CA VAL A 302 -19.29 -1.40 16.31
C VAL A 302 -19.06 -0.98 14.87
N ARG A 303 -20.14 -0.79 14.11
CA ARG A 303 -20.06 -0.42 12.70
C ARG A 303 -20.69 0.93 12.45
N ILE A 304 -19.95 1.82 11.78
CA ILE A 304 -20.38 3.17 11.43
C ILE A 304 -20.28 3.32 9.91
N ALA A 305 -21.22 4.02 9.28
CA ALA A 305 -21.14 4.29 7.84
C ALA A 305 -19.91 5.15 7.50
N ALA A 306 -19.42 5.03 6.26
CA ALA A 306 -18.35 5.90 5.73
C ALA A 306 -18.91 7.28 5.34
N ASP A 307 -19.45 7.99 6.32
CA ASP A 307 -19.99 9.35 6.15
C ASP A 307 -19.59 10.20 7.36
N ALA A 308 -19.01 11.37 7.08
CA ALA A 308 -18.49 12.25 8.13
C ALA A 308 -19.59 12.74 9.08
N ALA A 309 -20.81 12.98 8.60
CA ALA A 309 -21.92 13.41 9.45
C ALA A 309 -22.37 12.27 10.37
N ASP A 310 -22.42 11.04 9.88
CA ASP A 310 -22.69 9.87 10.69
C ASP A 310 -21.61 9.66 11.75
N VAL A 311 -20.33 9.72 11.42
CA VAL A 311 -19.25 9.60 12.43
C VAL A 311 -19.37 10.70 13.51
N ARG A 312 -19.69 11.94 13.11
CA ARG A 312 -19.89 13.05 14.05
C ARG A 312 -21.09 12.84 14.98
N ARG A 313 -22.18 12.21 14.53
CA ARG A 313 -23.32 11.87 15.42
C ARG A 313 -22.90 10.97 16.58
N TYR A 314 -21.96 10.05 16.35
CA TYR A 314 -21.45 9.17 17.40
C TYR A 314 -20.55 9.94 18.36
N LEU A 315 -19.72 10.85 17.84
CA LEU A 315 -18.89 11.75 18.64
C LEU A 315 -19.75 12.64 19.56
N ASP A 316 -20.80 13.26 19.02
CA ASP A 316 -21.74 14.10 19.79
C ASP A 316 -22.42 13.29 20.91
N ALA A 317 -22.82 12.05 20.61
CA ALA A 317 -23.41 11.15 21.60
C ALA A 317 -22.42 10.74 22.71
N ILE A 318 -21.13 10.61 22.39
CA ILE A 318 -20.07 10.35 23.37
C ILE A 318 -19.86 11.56 24.29
N HIS A 319 -19.80 12.77 23.73
CA HIS A 319 -19.66 13.99 24.53
C HIS A 319 -20.87 14.22 25.44
N GLY A 320 -22.09 14.08 24.93
CA GLY A 320 -23.31 14.22 25.73
C GLY A 320 -23.43 13.17 26.84
N ALA A 321 -22.95 11.94 26.61
CA ALA A 321 -22.90 10.91 27.65
C ALA A 321 -21.83 11.19 28.73
N GLY A 322 -20.77 11.94 28.40
CA GLY A 322 -19.75 12.39 29.35
C GLY A 322 -20.27 13.47 30.28
N GLU A 323 -20.95 14.49 29.74
CA GLU A 323 -21.55 15.58 30.51
C GLU A 323 -22.62 15.10 31.50
N ALA A 324 -23.37 14.05 31.17
CA ALA A 324 -24.36 13.46 32.05
C ALA A 324 -23.77 12.65 33.24
N ARG A 325 -22.46 12.34 33.21
CA ARG A 325 -21.76 11.57 34.25
C ARG A 325 -20.85 12.40 35.16
N SER A 326 -20.58 13.66 34.80
CA SER A 326 -19.84 14.66 35.58
C SER A 326 -20.75 15.49 36.46
#